data_AF-A0A965HH80-F1
#
_entry.id   AF-A0A965HH80-F1
#
_cell.length_a   1.000
_cell.length_b   1.000
_cell.length_c   1.000
_cell.angle_alpha   90.00
_cell.angle_beta   90.00
_cell.angle_gamma   90.00
#
_symmetry.space_group_name_H-M   'P 1'
#
loop_
_entity.id
_entity.type
_entity.pdbx_description
1 polymer ?
#
loop_
_entity_poly.entity_id
_entity_poly.type
_entity_poly.pdbx_seq_one_letter_code
_entity_poly.pdbx_strand_id
1 'polypeptide(L)'
;MSDHDLKTRREFLRTGLLGGSLSWTLPAFLSRTMDSLHAQADGSLIQGVTGRDGNILVVLQLAGGNDGLNTVIPLGNDEYRKARPTLGMADSVALQLDPKTGLHPALSGLASAFHEGNLAIVQGVGYPNPNRSHFRSTEIWATAVDSDKSSTTGWIGRYFDN
;
A
#
# COMPACT_ATOMS: atom_id res chain seq x y z
N MET A 1 -13.27 17.93 35.35
CA MET A 1 -13.23 18.18 33.91
C MET A 1 -12.07 17.40 33.33
N SER A 2 -12.34 16.39 32.50
CA SER A 2 -11.30 15.75 31.68
C SER A 2 -11.28 16.46 30.35
N ASP A 3 -10.13 17.01 29.97
CA ASP A 3 -9.94 17.78 28.74
C ASP A 3 -9.85 16.81 27.56
N HIS A 4 -10.92 16.70 26.77
CA HIS A 4 -10.94 15.90 25.55
C HIS A 4 -10.51 16.78 24.37
N ASP A 5 -9.21 16.97 24.25
CA ASP A 5 -8.60 17.65 23.11
C ASP A 5 -8.68 16.74 21.89
N LEU A 6 -9.44 17.13 20.86
CA LEU A 6 -9.65 16.36 19.62
C LEU A 6 -8.40 16.49 18.73
N LYS A 7 -7.54 15.47 18.70
CA LYS A 7 -6.19 15.58 18.13
C LYS A 7 -6.09 15.30 16.63
N THR A 8 -7.15 14.77 16.00
CA THR A 8 -7.11 14.41 14.58
C THR A 8 -8.34 14.87 13.79
N ARG A 9 -8.14 15.13 12.49
CA ARG A 9 -9.24 15.44 11.54
C ARG A 9 -10.34 14.37 11.52
N ARG A 10 -9.98 13.13 11.82
CA ARG A 10 -10.88 11.97 11.86
C ARG A 10 -11.74 11.96 13.11
N GLU A 11 -11.14 12.30 14.26
CA GLU A 11 -11.85 12.48 15.53
C GLU A 11 -12.84 13.64 15.43
N PHE A 12 -12.41 14.76 14.84
CA PHE A 12 -13.28 15.89 14.55
C PHE A 12 -14.49 15.52 13.67
N LEU A 13 -14.30 14.74 12.60
CA LEU A 13 -15.39 14.35 11.71
C LEU A 13 -16.35 13.34 12.35
N ARG A 14 -15.85 12.39 13.15
CA ARG A 14 -16.71 11.44 13.88
C ARG A 14 -17.53 12.14 14.96
N THR A 15 -16.89 13.01 15.73
CA THR A 15 -17.54 13.83 16.75
C THR A 15 -18.48 14.85 16.12
N GLY A 16 -18.17 15.38 14.93
CA GLY A 16 -19.02 16.32 14.20
C GLY A 16 -20.26 15.68 13.57
N LEU A 17 -20.14 14.45 13.05
CA LEU A 17 -21.26 13.70 12.46
C LEU A 17 -22.23 13.14 13.52
N LEU A 18 -21.74 12.83 14.73
CA LEU A 18 -22.55 12.31 15.83
C LEU A 18 -22.90 13.36 16.91
N GLY A 19 -22.21 14.50 16.91
CA GLY A 19 -22.27 15.53 17.94
C GLY A 19 -22.60 16.93 17.42
N GLY A 20 -23.39 17.03 16.34
CA GLY A 20 -24.01 18.27 15.89
C GLY A 20 -25.12 18.75 16.83
N SER A 21 -24.84 18.90 18.13
CA SER A 21 -25.59 19.70 19.11
C SER A 21 -25.07 19.46 20.53
N LEU A 22 -23.87 19.94 20.85
CA LEU A 22 -23.50 20.19 22.25
C LEU A 22 -24.30 21.40 22.77
N SER A 23 -25.58 21.19 23.07
CA SER A 23 -26.35 22.08 23.94
C SER A 23 -26.29 21.51 25.36
N TRP A 24 -25.96 22.33 26.35
CA TRP A 24 -25.97 21.95 27.78
C TRP A 24 -27.36 21.56 28.33
N THR A 25 -28.39 21.51 27.47
CA THR A 25 -29.78 21.19 27.82
C THR A 25 -30.20 19.78 27.43
N LEU A 26 -29.30 18.91 26.97
CA LEU A 26 -29.69 17.56 26.58
C LEU A 26 -30.14 16.75 27.81
N PRO A 27 -31.37 16.20 27.80
CA PRO A 27 -31.83 15.30 28.85
C PRO A 27 -30.90 14.08 28.98
N ALA A 28 -30.61 13.66 30.20
CA ALA A 28 -29.65 12.58 30.50
C ALA A 28 -30.01 11.22 29.85
N PHE A 29 -31.24 11.02 29.36
CA PHE A 29 -31.61 9.82 28.62
C PHE A 29 -31.03 9.83 27.20
N LEU A 30 -30.98 10.98 26.54
CA LEU A 30 -30.42 11.13 25.18
C LEU A 30 -28.91 10.89 25.17
N SER A 31 -28.19 11.37 26.18
CA SER A 31 -26.75 11.09 26.31
C SER A 31 -26.49 9.60 26.50
N ARG A 32 -27.25 8.93 27.37
CA ARG A 32 -27.14 7.48 27.60
C ARG A 32 -27.52 6.65 26.37
N THR A 33 -28.52 7.09 25.60
CA THR A 33 -28.89 6.45 24.34
C THR A 33 -27.77 6.58 23.31
N MET A 34 -27.17 7.77 23.16
CA MET A 34 -26.03 7.98 22.27
C MET A 34 -24.81 7.15 22.68
N ASP A 35 -24.51 7.08 23.99
CA ASP A 35 -23.43 6.24 24.52
C ASP A 35 -23.68 4.76 24.21
N SER A 36 -24.93 4.29 24.33
CA SER A 36 -25.31 2.92 24.01
C SER A 36 -25.28 2.60 22.51
N LEU A 37 -25.64 3.57 21.66
CA LEU A 37 -25.56 3.44 20.21
C LEU A 37 -24.10 3.42 19.73
N HIS A 38 -23.24 4.24 20.33
CA HIS A 38 -21.79 4.18 20.12
C HIS A 38 -21.21 2.82 20.53
N ALA A 39 -21.58 2.32 21.71
CA ALA A 39 -21.12 1.02 22.19
C ALA A 39 -21.63 -0.16 21.35
N GLN A 40 -22.84 -0.07 20.77
CA GLN A 40 -23.39 -1.08 19.86
C GLN A 40 -22.80 -1.01 18.45
N ALA A 41 -22.44 0.18 17.97
CA ALA A 41 -21.75 0.37 16.69
C ALA A 41 -20.31 -0.18 16.71
N ASP A 42 -19.71 -0.33 17.88
CA ASP A 42 -18.37 -0.89 18.08
C ASP A 42 -18.28 -2.41 17.80
N GLY A 43 -19.43 -3.10 17.61
CA GLY A 43 -19.48 -4.56 17.52
C GLY A 43 -20.31 -5.18 16.39
N SER A 44 -20.87 -4.42 15.44
CA SER A 44 -21.86 -4.95 14.48
C SER A 44 -21.50 -4.74 13.00
N LEU A 45 -21.01 -5.82 12.38
CA LEU A 45 -21.19 -6.22 10.96
C LEU A 45 -20.58 -5.39 9.83
N ILE A 46 -19.72 -4.43 10.14
CA ILE A 46 -18.68 -3.96 9.22
C ILE A 46 -17.45 -3.90 10.10
N GLN A 47 -16.35 -4.59 9.74
CA GLN A 47 -15.07 -4.57 10.46
C GLN A 47 -14.90 -3.24 11.22
N GLY A 48 -15.30 -3.25 12.49
CA GLY A 48 -15.36 -2.06 13.32
C GLY A 48 -13.92 -1.73 13.60
N VAL A 49 -13.42 -0.65 13.01
CA VAL A 49 -12.16 -0.03 13.40
C VAL A 49 -10.95 -1.00 13.25
N THR A 50 -10.16 -0.89 12.18
CA THR A 50 -8.72 -1.20 12.29
C THR A 50 -8.05 -0.11 13.13
N GLY A 51 -8.44 -0.02 14.41
CA GLY A 51 -7.91 0.89 15.42
C GLY A 51 -6.88 0.18 16.25
N ARG A 52 -5.81 -0.21 15.58
CA ARG A 52 -4.52 0.19 16.14
C ARG A 52 -4.07 1.38 15.31
N ASP A 53 -3.30 2.29 15.91
CA ASP A 53 -2.31 3.10 15.21
C ASP A 53 -1.21 2.19 14.61
N GLY A 54 -1.61 1.07 14.00
CA GLY A 54 -0.77 0.05 13.44
C GLY A 54 -0.56 0.30 11.96
N ASN A 55 0.48 -0.32 11.42
CA ASN A 55 0.85 -0.16 10.03
C ASN A 55 -0.27 -0.67 9.12
N ILE A 56 -0.71 0.18 8.20
CA ILE A 56 -1.62 -0.21 7.13
C ILE A 56 -0.76 -0.70 5.95
N LEU A 57 -0.93 -1.97 5.57
CA LEU A 57 -0.34 -2.50 4.34
C LEU A 57 -1.31 -2.27 3.18
N VAL A 58 -0.86 -1.53 2.17
CA VAL A 58 -1.57 -1.39 0.89
C VAL A 58 -0.78 -2.17 -0.16
N VAL A 59 -1.41 -3.18 -0.77
CA VAL A 59 -0.82 -3.97 -1.85
C VAL A 59 -1.42 -3.51 -3.17
N LEU A 60 -0.59 -2.93 -4.04
CA LEU A 60 -0.99 -2.51 -5.39
C LEU A 60 -0.43 -3.49 -6.42
N GLN A 61 -1.31 -4.31 -7.00
CA GLN A 61 -0.95 -5.15 -8.14
C GLN A 61 -1.25 -4.39 -9.44
N LEU A 62 -0.21 -4.09 -10.21
CA LEU A 62 -0.35 -3.49 -11.53
C LEU A 62 -0.60 -4.61 -12.54
N ALA A 63 -1.87 -4.86 -12.87
CA ALA A 63 -2.25 -5.81 -13.90
C ALA A 63 -1.84 -5.28 -15.29
N GLY A 64 -1.16 -6.10 -16.08
CA GLY A 64 -0.67 -5.75 -17.41
C GLY A 64 0.83 -6.01 -17.57
N GLY A 65 1.40 -5.49 -18.65
CA GLY A 65 2.83 -5.61 -18.95
C GLY A 65 3.61 -4.35 -18.60
N ASN A 66 3.76 -4.05 -17.29
CA ASN A 66 4.66 -2.95 -16.91
C ASN A 66 6.09 -3.28 -17.36
N ASP A 67 6.69 -2.34 -18.08
CA ASP A 67 8.09 -2.41 -18.45
C ASP A 67 8.97 -2.01 -17.28
N GLY A 68 9.33 -2.98 -16.45
CA GLY A 68 10.12 -2.76 -15.24
C GLY A 68 11.45 -2.07 -15.51
N LEU A 69 12.08 -2.32 -16.67
CA LEU A 69 13.37 -1.72 -17.04
C LEU A 69 13.26 -0.28 -17.57
N ASN A 70 12.05 0.20 -17.86
CA ASN A 70 11.78 1.62 -18.09
C ASN A 70 11.12 2.29 -16.87
N THR A 71 10.61 1.50 -15.91
CA THR A 71 10.16 2.00 -14.60
C THR A 71 11.35 2.31 -13.70
N VAL A 72 12.25 1.33 -13.54
CA VAL A 72 13.51 1.41 -12.79
C VAL A 72 14.64 1.17 -13.78
N ILE A 73 15.32 2.25 -14.15
CA ILE A 73 16.25 2.31 -15.28
C ILE A 73 17.68 2.05 -14.77
N PRO A 74 18.41 1.07 -15.34
CA PRO A 74 19.81 0.84 -15.00
C PRO A 74 20.71 1.81 -15.77
N LEU A 75 21.07 2.92 -15.13
CA LEU A 75 21.91 3.99 -15.70
C LEU A 75 23.31 3.48 -16.00
N GLY A 76 23.89 3.93 -17.13
CA GLY A 76 25.23 3.53 -17.55
C GLY A 76 25.40 2.05 -17.90
N ASN A 77 24.32 1.28 -18.02
CA ASN A 77 24.38 -0.15 -18.31
C ASN A 77 24.36 -0.43 -19.83
N ASP A 78 25.52 -0.81 -20.38
CA ASP A 78 25.66 -1.09 -21.81
C ASP A 78 24.83 -2.30 -22.28
N GLU A 79 24.65 -3.31 -21.43
CA GLU A 79 23.85 -4.49 -21.78
C GLU A 79 22.35 -4.13 -21.87
N TYR A 80 21.86 -3.25 -20.98
CA TYR A 80 20.51 -2.69 -21.11
C TYR A 80 20.33 -1.95 -22.44
N ARG A 81 21.29 -1.10 -22.83
CA ARG A 81 21.22 -0.35 -24.09
C ARG A 81 21.28 -1.27 -25.32
N LYS A 82 22.20 -2.25 -25.33
CA LYS A 82 22.31 -3.23 -26.43
C LYS A 82 21.06 -4.10 -26.55
N ALA A 83 20.49 -4.54 -25.43
CA ALA A 83 19.29 -5.36 -25.43
C ALA A 83 18.03 -4.58 -25.82
N ARG A 84 18.05 -3.24 -25.71
CA ARG A 84 16.86 -2.39 -25.88
C ARG A 84 17.15 -1.18 -26.80
N PRO A 85 17.55 -1.40 -28.06
CA PRO A 85 17.99 -0.33 -28.96
C PRO A 85 16.90 0.71 -29.27
N THR A 86 15.63 0.30 -29.23
CA THR A 86 14.47 1.18 -29.50
C THR A 86 13.70 1.58 -28.24
N LEU A 87 13.78 0.76 -27.18
CA LEU A 87 12.99 0.94 -25.96
C LEU A 87 13.79 1.52 -24.80
N GLY A 88 15.12 1.48 -24.86
CA GLY A 88 15.99 1.96 -23.81
C GLY A 88 15.88 3.48 -23.63
N MET A 89 15.76 3.92 -22.37
CA MET A 89 15.76 5.34 -22.05
C MET A 89 17.19 5.88 -21.94
N ALA A 90 17.41 7.09 -22.42
CA ALA A 90 18.67 7.80 -22.22
C ALA A 90 18.82 8.24 -20.76
N ASP A 91 20.03 8.09 -20.21
CA ASP A 91 20.35 8.46 -18.83
C ASP A 91 20.00 9.93 -18.52
N SER A 92 20.14 10.83 -19.50
CA SER A 92 19.84 12.26 -19.36
C SER A 92 18.34 12.57 -19.16
N VAL A 93 17.47 11.63 -19.48
CA VAL A 93 16.02 11.78 -19.35
C VAL A 93 15.53 11.14 -18.05
N ALA A 94 16.24 10.14 -17.53
CA ALA A 94 15.86 9.45 -16.30
C ALA A 94 15.95 10.35 -15.07
N LEU A 95 15.04 10.16 -14.12
CA LEU A 95 15.13 10.76 -12.79
C LEU A 95 16.16 9.98 -11.98
N GLN A 96 17.37 10.50 -11.87
CA GLN A 96 18.44 9.82 -11.17
C GLN A 96 18.12 9.65 -9.67
N LEU A 97 18.20 8.41 -9.17
CA LEU A 97 18.08 8.07 -7.76
C LEU A 97 19.46 7.89 -7.12
N ASP A 98 20.35 7.19 -7.83
CA ASP A 98 21.73 6.92 -7.43
C ASP A 98 22.63 6.84 -8.69
N PRO A 99 23.95 6.60 -8.57
CA PRO A 99 24.84 6.54 -9.74
C PRO A 99 24.51 5.46 -10.80
N LYS A 100 23.71 4.44 -10.45
CA LYS A 100 23.38 3.28 -11.29
C LYS A 100 21.87 3.10 -11.53
N THR A 101 21.02 3.80 -10.78
CA THR A 101 19.56 3.62 -10.86
C THR A 101 18.85 4.96 -11.08
N GLY A 102 17.90 4.95 -12.00
CA GLY A 102 16.96 6.06 -12.22
C GLY A 102 15.51 5.58 -12.31
N LEU A 103 14.57 6.52 -12.26
CA LEU A 103 13.15 6.28 -12.51
C LEU A 103 12.70 6.93 -13.81
N HIS A 104 11.59 6.41 -14.36
CA HIS A 104 10.88 7.05 -15.46
C HIS A 104 10.53 8.52 -15.13
N PRO A 105 10.61 9.48 -16.08
CA PRO A 105 10.30 10.91 -15.86
C PRO A 105 8.93 11.18 -15.24
N ALA A 106 7.95 10.34 -15.58
CA ALA A 106 6.58 10.45 -15.06
C ALA A 106 6.45 10.10 -13.57
N LEU A 107 7.51 9.59 -12.93
CA LEU A 107 7.52 9.12 -11.55
C LEU A 107 8.22 10.11 -10.60
N SER A 108 8.13 11.41 -10.89
CA SER A 108 8.75 12.47 -10.07
C SER A 108 8.34 12.43 -8.59
N GLY A 109 7.08 12.08 -8.31
CA GLY A 109 6.60 11.86 -6.94
C GLY A 109 7.32 10.72 -6.22
N LEU A 110 7.57 9.60 -6.91
CA LEU A 110 8.30 8.47 -6.34
C LEU A 110 9.79 8.77 -6.19
N ALA A 111 10.39 9.50 -7.13
CA ALA A 111 11.77 9.95 -7.02
C ALA A 111 11.96 10.86 -5.79
N SER A 112 11.01 11.78 -5.54
CA SER A 112 11.01 12.64 -4.35
C SER A 112 10.91 11.80 -3.06
N ALA A 113 9.96 10.84 -3.02
CA ALA A 113 9.83 9.94 -1.89
C ALA A 113 11.09 9.10 -1.62
N PHE A 114 11.81 8.68 -2.67
CA PHE A 114 13.09 7.97 -2.54
C PHE A 114 14.15 8.86 -1.88
N HIS A 115 14.32 10.08 -2.38
CA HIS A 115 15.30 11.04 -1.85
C HIS A 115 15.00 11.48 -0.41
N GLU A 116 13.72 11.48 -0.02
CA GLU A 116 13.28 11.72 1.36
C GLU A 116 13.44 10.51 2.30
N GLY A 117 13.82 9.34 1.77
CA GLY A 117 13.93 8.09 2.55
C GLY A 117 12.59 7.39 2.81
N ASN A 118 11.52 7.80 2.13
CA ASN A 118 10.16 7.26 2.24
C ASN A 118 9.86 6.14 1.22
N LEU A 119 10.77 5.84 0.30
CA LEU A 119 10.64 4.77 -0.70
C LEU A 119 11.93 3.93 -0.78
N ALA A 120 11.76 2.62 -0.86
CA ALA A 120 12.82 1.66 -1.19
C ALA A 120 12.46 0.87 -2.46
N ILE A 121 13.46 0.53 -3.25
CA ILE A 121 13.32 -0.28 -4.47
C ILE A 121 14.08 -1.59 -4.27
N VAL A 122 13.38 -2.71 -4.47
CA VAL A 122 13.98 -4.05 -4.43
C VAL A 122 14.00 -4.61 -5.84
N GLN A 123 15.20 -4.81 -6.39
CA GLN A 123 15.41 -5.33 -7.74
C GLN A 123 15.80 -6.81 -7.70
N GLY A 124 15.62 -7.51 -8.83
CA GLY A 124 16.01 -8.93 -8.94
C GLY A 124 15.11 -9.88 -8.16
N VAL A 125 13.88 -9.47 -7.85
CA VAL A 125 12.90 -10.32 -7.17
C VAL A 125 12.31 -11.33 -8.15
N GLY A 126 12.36 -12.61 -7.80
CA GLY A 126 11.82 -13.70 -8.60
C GLY A 126 11.99 -15.03 -7.89
N TYR A 127 11.74 -16.12 -8.60
CA TYR A 127 11.90 -17.48 -8.09
C TYR A 127 12.84 -18.30 -8.99
N PRO A 128 13.57 -19.30 -8.45
CA PRO A 128 14.48 -20.12 -9.23
C PRO A 128 13.76 -20.87 -10.36
N ASN A 129 14.44 -21.04 -11.49
CA ASN A 129 13.94 -21.77 -12.66
C ASN A 129 12.55 -21.28 -13.11
N PRO A 130 12.41 -20.00 -13.51
CA PRO A 130 11.12 -19.44 -13.89
C PRO A 130 10.49 -20.26 -15.02
N ASN A 131 9.26 -20.71 -14.80
CA ASN A 131 8.49 -21.34 -15.87
C ASN A 131 7.86 -20.24 -16.75
N ARG A 132 7.61 -20.55 -18.02
CA ARG A 132 7.02 -19.59 -18.97
C ARG A 132 5.49 -19.54 -18.92
N SER A 133 4.87 -20.13 -17.89
CA SER A 133 3.42 -20.13 -17.72
C SER A 133 2.97 -18.93 -16.89
N HIS A 134 2.12 -18.10 -17.50
CA HIS A 134 1.52 -16.95 -16.84
C HIS A 134 0.65 -17.36 -15.64
N PHE A 135 -0.14 -18.44 -15.79
CA PHE A 135 -1.01 -18.94 -14.73
C PHE A 135 -0.20 -19.43 -13.54
N ARG A 136 0.81 -20.26 -13.81
CA ARG A 136 1.64 -20.82 -12.74
C ARG A 136 2.46 -19.75 -12.04
N SER A 137 3.02 -18.80 -12.79
CA SER A 137 3.74 -17.67 -12.19
C SER A 137 2.82 -16.87 -11.27
N THR A 138 1.63 -16.49 -11.74
CA THR A 138 0.64 -15.77 -10.93
C THR A 138 0.27 -16.52 -9.65
N GLU A 139 0.07 -17.84 -9.73
CA GLU A 139 -0.19 -18.69 -8.57
C GLU A 139 0.96 -18.63 -7.56
N ILE A 140 2.22 -18.78 -8.00
CA ILE A 140 3.41 -18.70 -7.14
C ILE A 140 3.45 -17.35 -6.39
N TRP A 141 3.25 -16.24 -7.11
CA TRP A 141 3.23 -14.90 -6.50
C TRP A 141 2.10 -14.72 -5.49
N ALA A 142 0.90 -15.23 -5.80
CA ALA A 142 -0.27 -15.09 -4.93
C ALA A 142 -0.19 -15.98 -3.68
N THR A 143 0.39 -17.19 -3.82
CA THR A 143 0.48 -18.18 -2.74
C THR A 143 1.74 -18.03 -1.90
N ALA A 144 2.81 -17.46 -2.46
CA ALA A 144 4.14 -17.35 -1.88
C ALA A 144 4.72 -18.71 -1.41
N VAL A 145 4.49 -19.77 -2.18
CA VAL A 145 5.14 -21.09 -1.97
C VAL A 145 6.25 -21.31 -2.98
N ASP A 146 7.13 -22.28 -2.70
CA ASP A 146 8.20 -22.66 -3.62
C ASP A 146 7.65 -23.06 -5.00
N SER A 147 8.45 -22.84 -6.05
CA SER A 147 8.00 -22.98 -7.45
C SER A 147 7.66 -24.41 -7.87
N ASP A 148 8.01 -25.41 -7.05
CA ASP A 148 7.67 -26.83 -7.18
C ASP A 148 6.44 -27.26 -6.36
N LYS A 149 5.84 -26.36 -5.57
CA LYS A 149 4.68 -26.62 -4.70
C LYS A 149 3.43 -25.87 -5.15
N SER A 150 2.25 -26.41 -4.90
CA SER A 150 0.98 -25.71 -5.07
C SER A 150 0.31 -25.43 -3.73
N SER A 151 -0.53 -24.41 -3.69
CA SER A 151 -1.34 -24.08 -2.51
C SER A 151 -2.71 -23.59 -2.95
N THR A 152 -3.73 -23.95 -2.18
CA THR A 152 -5.10 -23.45 -2.36
C THR A 152 -5.33 -22.09 -1.67
N THR A 153 -4.34 -21.58 -0.92
CA THR A 153 -4.46 -20.34 -0.15
C THR A 153 -3.38 -19.32 -0.52
N GLY A 154 -3.78 -18.04 -0.58
CA GLY A 154 -2.89 -16.90 -0.78
C GLY A 154 -2.20 -16.48 0.51
N TRP A 155 -1.03 -15.84 0.41
CA TRP A 155 -0.29 -15.39 1.60
C TRP A 155 -1.03 -14.31 2.40
N ILE A 156 -1.78 -13.44 1.72
CA ILE A 156 -2.64 -12.43 2.38
C ILE A 156 -3.78 -13.12 3.14
N GLY A 157 -4.43 -14.11 2.52
CA GLY A 157 -5.53 -14.85 3.16
C GLY A 157 -5.06 -15.53 4.44
N ARG A 158 -3.91 -16.23 4.37
CA ARG A 158 -3.30 -16.85 5.55
C ARG A 158 -3.02 -15.87 6.69
N TYR A 159 -2.73 -14.60 6.42
CA TYR A 159 -2.53 -13.60 7.47
C TYR A 159 -3.82 -13.32 8.26
N PHE A 160 -4.99 -13.35 7.62
CA PHE A 160 -6.28 -13.09 8.27
C PHE A 160 -6.93 -14.34 8.89
N ASP A 161 -6.50 -15.52 8.48
CA ASP A 161 -6.97 -16.80 9.06
C ASP A 161 -6.33 -17.12 10.43
N ASN A 162 -5.31 -16.35 10.86
CA ASN A 162 -4.59 -16.50 12.14
C ASN A 162 -4.86 -15.33 13.09
#